data_AF-A0A5C9BIY2-F1
#
_entry.id   AF-A0A5C9BIY2-F1
#
_cell.length_a   1.000
_cell.length_b   1.000
_cell.length_c   1.000
_cell.angle_alpha   90.00
_cell.angle_beta   90.00
_cell.angle_gamma   90.00
#
_symmetry.space_group_name_H-M   'P 1'
#
loop_
_entity.id
_entity.type
_entity.pdbx_description
1 polymer ?
#
loop_
_entity_poly.entity_id
_entity_poly.type
_entity_poly.pdbx_seq_one_letter_code
_entity_poly.pdbx_strand_id
1 'polypeptide(L)'
;MKKLLAAVAATMIVASASSFAADKAAPAAKAPANYWDGWTKVYSLDMFPECGVNVLGAGGDDILQVTVDTYCGVKPGGYVAYINPKMMDIYKKKGNKYPDGQIGVLVFKKIGAAFTTDIKDGKPIMDVKAIADGKSIASKEKGHPLNPETCFNCHETIQKGVCKSHGYVCGDVVFRTK
;
A
#
# COMPACT_ATOMS: atom_id res chain seq x y z
N MET A 1 -30.79 -71.29 -29.89
CA MET A 1 -29.35 -71.48 -30.19
C MET A 1 -28.58 -71.45 -28.89
N LYS A 2 -27.95 -72.58 -28.55
CA LYS A 2 -26.95 -72.73 -27.47
C LYS A 2 -25.71 -71.88 -27.78
N LYS A 3 -24.96 -71.47 -26.76
CA LYS A 3 -23.50 -71.60 -26.59
C LYS A 3 -23.08 -70.90 -25.27
N LEU A 4 -22.73 -71.69 -24.25
CA LEU A 4 -21.37 -71.92 -23.70
C LEU A 4 -21.04 -70.91 -22.58
N LEU A 5 -21.12 -71.31 -21.30
CA LEU A 5 -20.03 -71.93 -20.48
C LEU A 5 -18.91 -70.90 -20.19
N ALA A 6 -18.83 -70.33 -18.98
CA ALA A 6 -18.25 -70.88 -17.75
C ALA A 6 -16.79 -70.46 -17.56
N ALA A 7 -16.46 -69.87 -16.41
CA ALA A 7 -15.43 -70.35 -15.48
C ALA A 7 -15.07 -69.28 -14.43
N VAL A 8 -15.06 -69.73 -13.18
CA VAL A 8 -14.55 -69.07 -11.98
C VAL A 8 -13.02 -69.14 -11.99
N ALA A 9 -12.33 -68.08 -11.57
CA ALA A 9 -10.99 -68.18 -10.98
C ALA A 9 -10.79 -67.06 -9.96
N ALA A 10 -10.50 -67.48 -8.72
CA ALA A 10 -10.24 -66.67 -7.55
C ALA A 10 -8.79 -66.14 -7.52
N THR A 11 -8.48 -65.39 -6.45
CA THR A 11 -7.14 -64.96 -5.94
C THR A 11 -6.50 -63.79 -6.70
N MET A 12 -6.00 -62.71 -6.10
CA MET A 12 -5.41 -62.50 -4.77
C MET A 12 -5.69 -61.10 -4.21
N ILE A 13 -5.80 -61.04 -2.88
CA ILE A 13 -5.60 -59.85 -2.06
C ILE A 13 -4.11 -59.49 -2.11
N VAL A 14 -3.77 -58.25 -2.52
CA VAL A 14 -2.55 -57.59 -2.08
C VAL A 14 -2.96 -56.23 -1.53
N ALA A 15 -2.98 -56.16 -0.20
CA ALA A 15 -3.07 -54.90 0.54
C ALA A 15 -1.72 -54.20 0.42
N SER A 16 -1.62 -53.20 -0.46
CA SER A 16 -0.57 -52.19 -0.39
C SER A 16 -1.03 -51.07 0.53
N ALA A 17 -0.58 -51.16 1.79
CA ALA A 17 -0.65 -50.07 2.76
C ALA A 17 0.16 -48.88 2.24
N SER A 18 -0.50 -47.95 1.55
CA SER A 18 0.03 -46.62 1.32
C SER A 18 -0.18 -45.82 2.60
N SER A 19 0.81 -45.89 3.49
CA SER A 19 0.96 -44.99 4.63
C SER A 19 1.15 -43.56 4.09
N PHE A 20 0.06 -42.86 3.80
CA PHE A 20 0.08 -41.42 3.68
C PHE A 20 0.25 -40.86 5.09
N ALA A 21 1.51 -40.57 5.43
CA ALA A 21 1.84 -39.65 6.50
C ALA A 21 1.02 -38.37 6.25
N ALA A 22 0.01 -38.16 7.07
CA ALA A 22 -0.73 -36.91 7.13
C ALA A 22 0.22 -35.85 7.68
N ASP A 23 0.97 -35.20 6.79
CA ASP A 23 1.60 -33.92 7.10
C ASP A 23 0.49 -33.02 7.65
N LYS A 24 0.62 -32.63 8.92
CA LYS A 24 -0.18 -31.57 9.51
C LYS A 24 0.03 -30.34 8.64
N ALA A 25 -0.93 -30.08 7.75
CA ALA A 25 -0.99 -28.85 6.99
C ALA A 25 -0.86 -27.69 7.98
N ALA A 26 0.26 -26.98 7.89
CA ALA A 26 0.45 -25.74 8.62
C ALA A 26 -0.78 -24.85 8.35
N PRO A 27 -1.37 -24.19 9.36
CA PRO A 27 -2.51 -23.33 9.14
C PRO A 27 -2.13 -22.33 8.06
N ALA A 28 -2.88 -22.32 6.95
CA ALA A 28 -2.68 -21.39 5.87
C ALA A 28 -2.66 -19.98 6.48
N ALA A 29 -1.49 -19.33 6.46
CA ALA A 29 -1.38 -17.95 6.90
C ALA A 29 -2.41 -17.15 6.11
N LYS A 30 -3.40 -16.60 6.81
CA LYS A 30 -4.45 -15.77 6.21
C LYS A 30 -3.72 -14.71 5.39
N ALA A 31 -3.93 -14.68 4.08
CA ALA A 31 -3.37 -13.62 3.24
C ALA A 31 -3.79 -12.28 3.86
N PRO A 32 -2.86 -11.32 4.02
CA PRO A 32 -3.20 -10.03 4.61
C PRO A 32 -4.33 -9.39 3.80
N ALA A 33 -5.35 -8.89 4.51
CA ALA A 33 -6.51 -8.26 3.88
C ALA A 33 -6.11 -6.99 3.12
N ASN A 34 -5.04 -6.31 3.56
CA ASN A 34 -4.42 -5.20 2.86
C ASN A 34 -2.91 -5.43 2.68
N TYR A 35 -2.33 -4.92 1.59
CA TYR A 35 -0.88 -5.09 1.33
C TYR A 35 0.05 -4.41 2.35
N TRP A 36 -0.49 -3.53 3.20
CA TRP A 36 0.23 -2.87 4.29
C TRP A 36 -0.01 -3.50 5.66
N ASP A 37 -0.73 -4.62 5.75
CA ASP A 37 -0.87 -5.32 7.02
C ASP A 37 0.52 -5.78 7.51
N GLY A 38 0.80 -5.52 8.79
CA GLY A 38 2.12 -5.75 9.39
C GLY A 38 3.14 -4.62 9.15
N TRP A 39 2.76 -3.54 8.45
CA TRP A 39 3.63 -2.37 8.33
C TRP A 39 3.59 -1.49 9.58
N THR A 40 4.64 -0.69 9.77
CA THR A 40 4.77 0.14 10.96
C THR A 40 3.96 1.42 10.80
N LYS A 41 2.99 1.66 11.68
CA LYS A 41 2.29 2.95 11.78
C LYS A 41 3.26 4.02 12.27
N VAL A 42 3.44 5.09 11.49
CA VAL A 42 4.36 6.20 11.84
C VAL A 42 3.63 7.51 12.14
N TYR A 43 2.41 7.68 11.63
CA TYR A 43 1.61 8.89 11.84
C TYR A 43 0.12 8.58 11.68
N SER A 44 -0.74 9.37 12.32
CA SER A 44 -2.18 9.39 12.04
C SER A 44 -2.75 10.77 12.30
N LEU A 45 -3.69 11.15 11.45
CA LEU A 45 -4.54 12.32 11.61
C LEU A 45 -5.99 11.84 11.61
N ASP A 46 -6.76 12.17 12.65
CA ASP A 46 -8.14 11.64 12.80
C ASP A 46 -9.13 12.34 11.87
N MET A 47 -8.85 13.59 11.49
CA MET A 47 -9.69 14.37 10.60
C MET A 47 -8.85 15.29 9.73
N PHE A 48 -9.06 15.23 8.41
CA PHE A 48 -8.56 16.26 7.51
C PHE A 48 -9.40 17.53 7.67
N PRO A 49 -8.77 18.73 7.72
CA PRO A 49 -9.53 19.99 7.80
C PRO A 49 -10.51 20.15 6.64
N GLU A 50 -11.63 20.82 6.90
CA GLU A 50 -12.65 21.08 5.88
C GLU A 50 -12.22 22.16 4.88
N CYS A 51 -12.93 22.25 3.75
CA CYS A 51 -12.72 23.29 2.75
C CYS A 51 -12.78 24.69 3.36
N GLY A 52 -11.87 25.57 2.94
CA GLY A 52 -11.87 26.97 3.39
C GLY A 52 -11.41 27.16 4.83
N VAL A 53 -11.01 26.09 5.54
CA VAL A 53 -10.32 26.20 6.81
C VAL A 53 -8.91 26.74 6.55
N ASN A 54 -8.62 27.91 7.12
CA ASN A 54 -7.26 28.43 7.19
C ASN A 54 -6.53 27.74 8.34
N VAL A 55 -5.70 26.74 8.02
CA VAL A 55 -4.91 26.01 9.01
C VAL A 55 -3.71 26.80 9.51
N LEU A 56 -3.27 27.84 8.79
CA LEU A 56 -2.14 28.67 9.20
C LEU A 56 -2.43 29.39 10.53
N GLY A 57 -3.67 29.87 10.69
CA GLY A 57 -4.13 30.49 11.94
C GLY A 57 -4.23 29.52 13.12
N ALA A 58 -4.21 28.21 12.86
CA ALA A 58 -4.31 27.14 13.86
C ALA A 58 -2.96 26.44 14.12
N GLY A 59 -1.84 27.02 13.66
CA GLY A 59 -0.50 26.43 13.80
C GLY A 59 -0.16 25.37 12.75
N GLY A 60 -1.01 25.21 11.73
CA GLY A 60 -0.67 24.48 10.51
C GLY A 60 0.35 25.26 9.67
N ASP A 61 1.04 24.55 8.79
CA ASP A 61 1.97 25.14 7.83
C ASP A 61 1.34 25.32 6.45
N ASP A 62 2.04 26.03 5.56
CA ASP A 62 1.61 26.27 4.17
C ASP A 62 1.35 24.96 3.40
N ILE A 63 2.00 23.86 3.80
CA ILE A 63 1.80 22.55 3.17
C ILE A 63 0.44 21.99 3.58
N LEU A 64 0.11 22.02 4.86
CA LEU A 64 -1.18 21.58 5.32
C LEU A 64 -2.29 22.42 4.67
N GLN A 65 -2.06 23.73 4.48
CA GLN A 65 -3.00 24.60 3.77
C GLN A 65 -3.18 24.18 2.31
N VAL A 66 -2.10 24.03 1.54
CA VAL A 66 -2.16 23.58 0.13
C VAL A 66 -2.81 22.20 0.02
N THR A 67 -2.57 21.31 1.00
CA THR A 67 -3.19 19.98 1.01
C THR A 67 -4.69 20.09 1.30
N VAL A 68 -5.12 20.95 2.23
CA VAL A 68 -6.54 21.26 2.46
C VAL A 68 -7.18 21.81 1.19
N ASP A 69 -6.53 22.76 0.52
CA ASP A 69 -7.06 23.37 -0.71
C ASP A 69 -7.16 22.34 -1.86
N THR A 70 -6.14 21.47 -1.99
CA THR A 70 -6.08 20.43 -3.04
C THR A 70 -7.16 19.36 -2.85
N TYR A 71 -7.40 18.95 -1.61
CA TYR A 71 -8.32 17.85 -1.29
C TYR A 71 -9.66 18.32 -0.68
N CYS A 72 -9.94 19.62 -0.75
CA CYS A 72 -11.14 20.22 -0.19
C CYS A 72 -12.41 19.51 -0.70
N GLY A 73 -12.52 19.32 -2.01
CA GLY A 73 -13.70 18.72 -2.65
C GLY A 73 -13.94 17.24 -2.34
N VAL A 74 -12.93 16.52 -1.83
CA VAL A 74 -13.03 15.06 -1.60
C VAL A 74 -13.27 14.68 -0.13
N LYS A 75 -13.18 15.65 0.80
CA LYS A 75 -13.44 15.47 2.25
C LYS A 75 -12.95 14.12 2.80
N PRO A 76 -11.64 13.84 2.71
CA PRO A 76 -11.14 12.47 2.74
C PRO A 76 -11.20 11.82 4.13
N GLY A 77 -11.58 12.59 5.17
CA GLY A 77 -11.55 12.14 6.57
C GLY A 77 -10.12 12.02 7.10
N GLY A 78 -9.93 11.33 8.21
CA GLY A 78 -8.59 11.04 8.72
C GLY A 78 -7.79 10.08 7.85
N TYR A 79 -6.48 10.06 8.06
CA TYR A 79 -5.57 9.09 7.46
C TYR A 79 -4.59 8.50 8.46
N VAL A 80 -4.08 7.32 8.13
CA VAL A 80 -2.99 6.67 8.86
C VAL A 80 -1.84 6.42 7.89
N ALA A 81 -0.64 6.87 8.26
CA ALA A 81 0.57 6.63 7.48
C ALA A 81 1.32 5.41 8.03
N TYR A 82 1.71 4.52 7.12
CA TYR A 82 2.50 3.33 7.39
C TYR A 82 3.78 3.34 6.56
N ILE A 83 4.86 2.81 7.13
CA ILE A 83 6.13 2.56 6.44
C ILE A 83 6.40 1.06 6.44
N ASN A 84 6.87 0.57 5.30
CA ASN A 84 7.33 -0.81 5.16
C ASN A 84 8.43 -1.09 6.19
N PRO A 85 8.33 -2.14 7.02
CA PRO A 85 9.32 -2.45 8.06
C PRO A 85 10.76 -2.52 7.52
N LYS A 86 10.93 -2.98 6.27
CA LYS A 86 12.24 -3.04 5.60
C LYS A 86 12.87 -1.67 5.33
N MET A 87 12.05 -0.61 5.31
CA MET A 87 12.46 0.77 5.05
C MET A 87 12.54 1.63 6.32
N MET A 88 12.14 1.09 7.48
CA MET A 88 12.06 1.83 8.73
C MET A 88 13.39 2.42 9.19
N ASP A 89 14.49 1.70 8.99
CA ASP A 89 15.82 2.18 9.36
C ASP A 89 16.24 3.40 8.54
N ILE A 90 15.97 3.37 7.23
CA ILE A 90 16.26 4.48 6.31
C ILE A 90 15.37 5.67 6.67
N TYR A 91 14.08 5.42 6.89
CA TYR A 91 13.10 6.41 7.31
C TYR A 91 13.52 7.12 8.60
N LYS A 92 13.83 6.37 9.67
CA LYS A 92 14.25 6.92 10.98
C LYS A 92 15.55 7.69 10.90
N LYS A 93 16.54 7.17 10.17
CA LYS A 93 17.86 7.80 10.03
C LYS A 93 17.84 8.99 9.07
N LYS A 94 16.71 9.27 8.42
CA LYS A 94 16.63 10.24 7.31
C LYS A 94 17.74 9.94 6.30
N GLY A 95 17.92 8.66 5.95
CA GLY A 95 19.00 8.15 5.10
C GLY A 95 18.95 8.69 3.67
N ASN A 96 20.07 8.64 2.94
CA ASN A 96 20.17 9.38 1.68
C ASN A 96 19.40 8.77 0.51
N LYS A 97 19.16 7.44 0.50
CA LYS A 97 18.52 6.75 -0.62
C LYS A 97 17.69 5.55 -0.19
N TYR A 98 16.47 5.45 -0.73
CA TYR A 98 15.64 4.26 -0.61
C TYR A 98 15.99 3.24 -1.72
N PRO A 99 16.05 1.94 -1.41
CA PRO A 99 16.14 0.90 -2.43
C PRO A 99 14.80 0.74 -3.16
N ASP A 100 14.85 0.06 -4.30
CA ASP A 100 13.66 -0.36 -5.03
C ASP A 100 12.70 -1.18 -4.15
N GLY A 101 11.40 -0.93 -4.32
CA GLY A 101 10.32 -1.58 -3.59
C GLY A 101 9.34 -0.61 -2.95
N GLN A 102 8.39 -1.17 -2.19
CA GLN A 102 7.35 -0.39 -1.54
C GLN A 102 7.87 0.31 -0.29
N ILE A 103 7.66 1.61 -0.20
CA ILE A 103 8.22 2.42 0.90
C ILE A 103 7.17 2.72 1.95
N GLY A 104 6.03 3.28 1.52
CA GLY A 104 5.01 3.71 2.45
C GLY A 104 3.65 3.90 1.83
N VAL A 105 2.65 3.98 2.71
CA VAL A 105 1.25 4.15 2.34
C VAL A 105 0.54 5.10 3.30
N LEU A 106 -0.28 5.99 2.76
CA LEU A 106 -1.25 6.79 3.52
C LEU A 106 -2.65 6.23 3.26
N VAL A 107 -3.29 5.73 4.31
CA VAL A 107 -4.57 5.03 4.23
C VAL A 107 -5.69 5.97 4.65
N PHE A 108 -6.54 6.34 3.70
CA PHE A 108 -7.77 7.10 3.92
C PHE A 108 -8.97 6.14 3.87
N LYS A 109 -9.30 5.54 5.02
CA LYS A 109 -10.37 4.53 5.10
C LYS A 109 -11.73 5.08 4.69
N LYS A 110 -12.04 6.34 5.01
CA LYS A 110 -13.36 6.95 4.74
C LYS A 110 -13.69 6.99 3.25
N ILE A 111 -12.70 7.24 2.40
CA ILE A 111 -12.86 7.27 0.93
C ILE A 111 -12.39 5.97 0.26
N GLY A 112 -12.06 4.93 1.04
CA GLY A 112 -11.64 3.65 0.50
C GLY A 112 -10.36 3.72 -0.34
N ALA A 113 -9.47 4.67 -0.08
CA ALA A 113 -8.26 4.92 -0.87
C ALA A 113 -6.97 4.81 -0.05
N ALA A 114 -5.91 4.33 -0.68
CA ALA A 114 -4.58 4.23 -0.14
C ALA A 114 -3.58 4.88 -1.11
N PHE A 115 -2.90 5.93 -0.67
CA PHE A 115 -1.89 6.64 -1.45
C PHE A 115 -0.55 5.96 -1.21
N THR A 116 0.06 5.42 -2.26
CA THR A 116 1.30 4.64 -2.14
C THR A 116 2.49 5.39 -2.70
N THR A 117 3.65 5.10 -2.11
CA THR A 117 4.93 5.52 -2.67
C THR A 117 5.87 4.32 -2.72
N ASP A 118 6.30 4.00 -3.93
CA ASP A 118 7.24 2.93 -4.25
C ASP A 118 8.50 3.53 -4.90
N ILE A 119 9.60 2.78 -4.91
CA ILE A 119 10.77 3.08 -5.75
C ILE A 119 10.86 1.99 -6.83
N LYS A 120 11.03 2.40 -8.09
CA LYS A 120 11.31 1.50 -9.21
C LYS A 120 12.38 2.11 -10.11
N ASP A 121 13.43 1.34 -10.41
CA ASP A 121 14.58 1.78 -11.19
C ASP A 121 15.20 3.07 -10.59
N GLY A 122 15.25 3.13 -9.25
CA GLY A 122 15.71 4.30 -8.51
C GLY A 122 14.81 5.54 -8.58
N LYS A 123 13.61 5.46 -9.16
CA LYS A 123 12.66 6.58 -9.29
C LYS A 123 11.44 6.38 -8.41
N PRO A 124 10.90 7.45 -7.81
CA PRO A 124 9.69 7.35 -7.01
C PRO A 124 8.48 7.15 -7.92
N ILE A 125 7.63 6.18 -7.56
CA ILE A 125 6.36 5.91 -8.20
C ILE A 125 5.26 6.20 -7.17
N MET A 126 4.36 7.10 -7.54
CA MET A 126 3.19 7.45 -6.74
C MET A 126 1.95 6.87 -7.38
N ASP A 127 1.00 6.43 -6.55
CA ASP A 127 -0.26 5.88 -7.01
C ASP A 127 -1.33 6.09 -5.94
N VAL A 128 -2.59 5.99 -6.35
CA VAL A 128 -3.75 5.97 -5.47
C VAL A 128 -4.45 4.66 -5.74
N LYS A 129 -4.53 3.78 -4.75
CA LYS A 129 -5.10 2.43 -4.88
C LYS A 129 -6.39 2.33 -4.10
N ALA A 130 -7.38 1.65 -4.65
CA ALA A 130 -8.57 1.27 -3.91
C ALA A 130 -8.18 0.28 -2.79
N ILE A 131 -8.68 0.50 -1.58
CA ILE A 131 -8.46 -0.42 -0.45
C ILE A 131 -9.12 -1.78 -0.73
N ALA A 132 -10.27 -1.77 -1.43
CA ALA A 132 -11.09 -2.96 -1.65
C ALA A 132 -10.39 -4.06 -2.47
N ASP A 133 -9.58 -3.69 -3.46
CA ASP A 133 -8.95 -4.65 -4.38
C ASP A 133 -7.49 -4.33 -4.73
N GLY A 134 -6.94 -3.25 -4.17
CA GLY A 134 -5.55 -2.81 -4.41
C GLY A 134 -5.29 -2.24 -5.80
N LYS A 135 -6.31 -2.10 -6.66
CA LYS A 135 -6.12 -1.58 -8.02
C LYS A 135 -5.94 -0.07 -7.99
N SER A 136 -5.13 0.43 -8.92
CA SER A 136 -4.99 1.88 -9.13
C SER A 136 -6.34 2.50 -9.50
N ILE A 137 -6.70 3.54 -8.77
CA ILE A 137 -7.81 4.47 -8.99
C ILE A 137 -7.28 5.88 -9.26
N ALA A 138 -5.97 6.01 -9.51
CA ALA A 138 -5.36 7.28 -9.83
C ALA A 138 -5.93 7.84 -11.14
N SER A 139 -6.16 9.15 -11.17
CA SER A 139 -6.67 9.78 -12.39
C SER A 139 -5.59 9.80 -13.47
N LYS A 140 -6.00 9.52 -14.72
CA LYS A 140 -5.14 9.67 -15.90
C LYS A 140 -5.12 11.11 -16.43
N GLU A 141 -6.01 11.96 -15.94
CA GLU A 141 -6.12 13.35 -16.37
C GLU A 141 -5.00 14.19 -15.73
N LYS A 142 -4.24 14.91 -16.57
CA LYS A 142 -3.18 15.80 -16.11
C LYS A 142 -3.76 16.94 -15.26
N GLY A 143 -3.09 17.27 -14.16
CA GLY A 143 -3.53 18.31 -13.22
C GLY A 143 -4.66 17.89 -12.28
N HIS A 144 -5.21 16.68 -12.42
CA HIS A 144 -6.18 16.16 -11.47
C HIS A 144 -5.51 15.89 -10.11
N PRO A 145 -6.13 16.22 -8.95
CA PRO A 145 -5.51 16.04 -7.63
C PRO A 145 -5.01 14.62 -7.32
N LEU A 146 -5.70 13.60 -7.85
CA LEU A 146 -5.34 12.17 -7.74
C LEU A 146 -4.44 11.65 -8.86
N ASN A 147 -3.91 12.51 -9.72
CA ASN A 147 -3.01 12.08 -10.78
C ASN A 147 -1.56 11.94 -10.24
N PRO A 148 -0.83 10.86 -10.57
CA PRO A 148 0.53 10.64 -10.05
C PRO A 148 1.54 11.74 -10.37
N GLU A 149 1.41 12.39 -11.53
CA GLU A 149 2.26 13.53 -11.92
C GLU A 149 1.99 14.73 -11.00
N THR A 150 0.73 14.96 -10.62
CA THR A 150 0.36 16.02 -9.68
C THR A 150 0.94 15.73 -8.29
N CYS A 151 0.86 14.48 -7.83
CA CYS A 151 1.50 14.05 -6.59
C CYS A 151 3.02 14.29 -6.64
N PHE A 152 3.68 13.82 -7.70
CA PHE A 152 5.13 13.96 -7.86
C PHE A 152 5.55 15.42 -7.93
N ASN A 153 4.86 16.25 -8.73
CA ASN A 153 5.16 17.67 -8.86
C ASN A 153 4.97 18.40 -7.53
N CYS A 154 3.90 18.10 -6.78
CA CYS A 154 3.70 18.66 -5.43
C CYS A 154 4.88 18.27 -4.52
N HIS A 155 5.30 17.00 -4.57
CA HIS A 155 6.41 16.49 -3.78
C HIS A 155 7.81 16.91 -4.25
N GLU A 156 8.00 17.29 -5.52
CA GLU A 156 9.29 17.76 -6.05
C GLU A 156 9.42 19.29 -6.00
N THR A 157 8.37 20.04 -6.38
CA THR A 157 8.47 21.47 -6.72
C THR A 157 8.09 22.41 -5.58
N ILE A 158 6.96 22.17 -4.92
CA ILE A 158 6.50 22.98 -3.77
C ILE A 158 7.41 22.73 -2.55
N GLN A 159 8.11 21.60 -2.51
CA GLN A 159 8.71 21.04 -1.31
C GLN A 159 10.23 21.25 -1.15
N LYS A 160 10.83 22.25 -1.79
CA LYS A 160 12.24 22.67 -1.54
C LYS A 160 12.45 23.25 -0.13
N GLY A 161 12.16 22.51 0.94
CA GLY A 161 12.54 22.86 2.31
C GLY A 161 11.70 22.22 3.42
N VAL A 162 10.36 22.26 3.33
CA VAL A 162 9.50 22.09 4.52
C VAL A 162 9.13 20.63 4.81
N CYS A 163 8.99 19.74 3.81
CA CYS A 163 8.81 18.30 4.07
C CYS A 163 10.10 17.59 4.49
N LYS A 164 11.28 18.14 4.13
CA LYS A 164 12.60 17.58 4.48
C LYS A 164 12.83 17.56 6.01
N SER A 165 12.32 18.57 6.73
CA SER A 165 12.42 18.62 8.19
C SER A 165 11.44 17.67 8.89
N HIS A 166 10.25 17.49 8.33
CA HIS A 166 9.13 16.78 8.96
C HIS A 166 9.00 15.28 8.60
N GLY A 167 9.74 14.79 7.60
CA GLY A 167 9.82 13.35 7.33
C GLY A 167 8.50 12.71 6.89
N TYR A 168 7.69 13.44 6.12
CA TYR A 168 6.45 12.92 5.58
C TYR A 168 6.70 11.86 4.52
N VAL A 169 6.05 10.70 4.68
CA VAL A 169 6.29 9.45 3.95
C VAL A 169 6.40 9.60 2.43
N CYS A 170 5.47 10.31 1.77
CA CYS A 170 5.48 10.44 0.31
C CYS A 170 6.52 11.43 -0.21
N GLY A 171 6.73 12.54 0.50
CA GLY A 171 7.69 13.58 0.10
C GLY A 171 9.13 13.19 0.37
N ASP A 172 9.39 12.52 1.50
CA ASP A 172 10.72 12.06 1.90
C ASP A 172 11.37 11.17 0.83
N VAL A 173 10.58 10.33 0.17
CA VAL A 173 11.05 9.41 -0.87
C VAL A 173 11.48 10.16 -2.14
N VAL A 174 10.74 11.19 -2.58
CA VAL A 174 11.06 11.97 -3.79
C VAL A 174 12.39 12.71 -3.67
N PHE A 175 12.74 13.18 -2.49
CA PHE A 175 14.01 13.89 -2.28
C PHE A 175 15.23 12.97 -2.22
N ARG A 176 15.02 11.68 -1.99
CA ARG A 176 16.08 10.69 -1.71
C ARG A 176 16.32 9.75 -2.89
N THR A 177 15.85 10.12 -4.07
CA THR A 177 16.14 9.39 -5.31
C THR A 177 17.30 9.99 -6.11
N LYS A 178 17.75 11.19 -5.74
CA LYS A 178 18.92 11.88 -6.32
C LYS A 178 20.16 11.53 -5.51
#